data_AF-A0A7W0SJW5-F1
#
_entry.id   AF-A0A7W0SJW5-F1
#
_cell.length_a   1.000
_cell.length_b   1.000
_cell.length_c   1.000
_cell.angle_alpha   90.00
_cell.angle_beta   90.00
_cell.angle_gamma   90.00
#
_symmetry.space_group_name_H-M   'P 1'
#
loop_
_entity.id
_entity.type
_entity.pdbx_description
1 polymer ?
#
loop_
_entity_poly.entity_id
_entity_poly.type
_entity_poly.pdbx_seq_one_letter_code
_entity_poly.pdbx_strand_id
1 'polypeptide(L)'
;MTSPTVTLSATDACSGVALTEYSLDNGATWQTYSGTITISQEGTTTVLFRSVDRAGNVETTRSQPFMIDLSDPTVQLTADPSTIRPPNGNITNVTVSGTGADAISGLAQVSYVVSDEYGAPLSIGTRSLTGNSANWVETLLVEARRNGDDLDRRVYTIVATITDVAGRTSTSTVTVT
;
A
#
# COMPACT_ATOMS: atom_id res chain seq x y z
N MET A 1 -9.24 5.01 2.37
CA MET A 1 -8.97 6.03 1.33
C MET A 1 -10.30 6.57 0.80
N THR A 2 -10.47 7.88 0.72
CA THR A 2 -11.65 8.50 0.10
C THR A 2 -11.36 8.76 -1.38
N SER A 3 -12.31 8.45 -2.25
CA SER A 3 -12.25 8.80 -3.67
C SER A 3 -11.93 10.28 -3.87
N PRO A 4 -10.93 10.64 -4.71
CA PRO A 4 -10.62 12.02 -4.98
C PRO A 4 -11.77 12.70 -5.73
N THR A 5 -11.99 13.97 -5.39
CA THR A 5 -13.01 14.81 -6.01
C THR A 5 -12.36 15.95 -6.79
N VAL A 6 -12.90 16.25 -7.97
CA VAL A 6 -12.39 17.29 -8.87
C VAL A 6 -13.44 18.38 -9.07
N THR A 7 -12.99 19.62 -8.99
CA THR A 7 -13.78 20.81 -9.35
C THR A 7 -13.09 21.55 -10.49
N LEU A 8 -13.87 22.02 -11.45
CA LEU A 8 -13.38 22.76 -12.61
C LEU A 8 -13.83 24.22 -12.51
N SER A 9 -12.96 25.13 -12.95
CA SER A 9 -13.25 26.55 -13.01
C SER A 9 -12.69 27.12 -14.31
N ALA A 10 -13.47 27.97 -14.98
CA ALA A 10 -13.08 28.61 -16.22
C ALA A 10 -13.47 30.09 -16.20
N THR A 11 -12.71 30.91 -16.91
CA THR A 11 -12.94 32.34 -17.07
C THR A 11 -12.65 32.76 -18.51
N ASP A 12 -13.48 33.63 -19.06
CA ASP A 12 -13.25 34.30 -20.34
C ASP A 12 -13.64 35.78 -20.21
N ALA A 13 -12.76 36.69 -20.63
CA ALA A 13 -12.94 38.13 -20.43
C ALA A 13 -13.71 38.82 -21.57
N CYS A 14 -13.81 38.19 -22.75
CA CYS A 14 -14.34 38.80 -23.95
C CYS A 14 -15.84 38.49 -24.13
N SER A 15 -16.19 37.20 -24.13
CA SER A 15 -17.56 36.72 -24.33
C SER A 15 -18.12 35.98 -23.12
N GLY A 16 -17.27 35.60 -22.17
CA GLY A 16 -17.64 34.80 -21.01
C GLY A 16 -17.77 33.32 -21.34
N VAL A 17 -17.81 32.48 -20.32
CA VAL A 17 -17.91 31.02 -20.48
C VAL A 17 -19.37 30.63 -20.73
N ALA A 18 -19.61 29.86 -21.78
CA ALA A 18 -20.91 29.26 -22.08
C ALA A 18 -21.10 27.94 -21.31
N LEU A 19 -20.11 27.05 -21.39
CA LEU A 19 -20.10 25.78 -20.67
C LEU A 19 -18.66 25.26 -20.47
N THR A 20 -18.49 24.40 -19.48
CA THR A 20 -17.29 23.57 -19.31
C THR A 20 -17.72 22.11 -19.45
N GLU A 21 -16.92 21.31 -20.12
CA GLU A 21 -17.12 19.87 -20.30
C GLU A 21 -15.91 19.11 -19.79
N TYR A 22 -16.14 17.86 -19.41
CA TYR A 22 -15.09 16.93 -19.07
C TYR A 22 -15.35 15.56 -19.68
N SER A 23 -14.29 14.75 -19.77
CA SER A 23 -14.35 13.36 -20.19
C SER A 23 -13.50 12.51 -19.24
N LEU A 24 -14.01 11.33 -18.90
CA LEU A 24 -13.33 10.33 -18.08
C LEU A 24 -12.90 9.09 -18.89
N ASP A 25 -13.19 9.10 -20.19
CA ASP A 25 -13.03 7.97 -21.11
C ASP A 25 -12.15 8.35 -22.32
N ASN A 26 -11.11 9.15 -22.06
CA ASN A 26 -10.15 9.61 -23.07
C ASN A 26 -10.78 10.35 -24.26
N GLY A 27 -11.85 11.10 -24.02
CA GLY A 27 -12.50 11.96 -25.00
C GLY A 27 -13.56 11.27 -25.86
N ALA A 28 -13.91 10.02 -25.55
CA ALA A 28 -14.97 9.29 -26.25
C ALA A 28 -16.35 9.89 -25.94
N THR A 29 -16.60 10.30 -24.70
CA THR A 29 -17.81 11.04 -24.29
C THR A 29 -17.45 12.30 -23.50
N TRP A 30 -18.15 13.38 -23.80
CA TRP A 30 -18.04 14.67 -23.10
C TRP A 30 -19.30 14.91 -22.28
N GLN A 31 -19.11 15.26 -21.01
CA GLN A 31 -20.15 15.54 -20.05
C GLN A 31 -20.06 17.01 -19.64
N THR A 32 -21.20 17.70 -19.58
CA THR A 32 -21.24 19.07 -19.08
C THR A 32 -20.94 19.11 -17.58
N TYR A 33 -19.98 19.94 -17.19
CA TYR A 33 -19.61 20.18 -15.80
C TYR A 33 -20.75 20.91 -15.07
N SER A 34 -21.30 20.26 -14.04
CA SER A 34 -22.42 20.80 -13.24
C SER A 34 -22.15 20.79 -11.73
N GLY A 35 -20.97 20.32 -11.31
CA GLY A 35 -20.60 20.18 -9.91
C GLY A 35 -19.43 19.24 -9.73
N THR A 36 -19.17 18.81 -8.50
CA THR A 36 -18.04 17.94 -8.16
C THR A 36 -18.03 16.64 -8.95
N ILE A 37 -16.90 16.34 -9.58
CA ILE A 37 -16.65 15.07 -10.27
C ILE A 37 -15.97 14.13 -9.27
N THR A 38 -16.52 12.94 -9.07
CA THR A 38 -15.90 11.91 -8.21
C THR A 38 -15.17 10.90 -9.09
N ILE A 39 -13.90 10.63 -8.81
CA ILE A 39 -13.16 9.55 -9.44
C ILE A 39 -13.23 8.35 -8.51
N SER A 40 -13.81 7.24 -8.98
CA SER A 40 -14.03 6.04 -8.16
C SER A 40 -13.50 4.76 -8.79
N GLN A 41 -13.07 4.81 -10.04
CA GLN A 41 -12.54 3.64 -10.73
C GLN A 41 -11.13 3.33 -10.25
N GLU A 42 -10.88 2.07 -9.91
CA GLU A 42 -9.54 1.57 -9.64
C GLU A 42 -8.63 1.71 -10.87
N GLY A 43 -7.36 2.02 -10.63
CA GLY A 43 -6.38 2.32 -11.65
C GLY A 43 -6.35 3.81 -12.01
N THR A 44 -5.86 4.10 -13.22
CA THR A 44 -5.66 5.48 -13.69
C THR A 44 -6.89 5.97 -14.45
N THR A 45 -7.52 7.04 -13.96
CA THR A 45 -8.51 7.82 -14.68
C THR A 45 -7.91 9.17 -15.09
N THR A 46 -7.89 9.45 -16.38
CA THR A 46 -7.48 10.77 -16.90
C THR A 46 -8.71 11.64 -17.10
N VAL A 47 -8.81 12.71 -16.32
CA VAL A 47 -9.84 13.74 -16.51
C VAL A 47 -9.38 14.66 -17.64
N LEU A 48 -10.05 14.59 -18.78
CA LEU A 48 -9.92 15.61 -19.82
C LEU A 48 -10.95 16.70 -19.57
N PHE A 49 -10.61 17.96 -19.83
CA PHE A 49 -11.54 19.07 -19.66
C PHE A 49 -11.29 20.20 -20.65
N ARG A 50 -12.37 20.87 -21.04
CA ARG A 50 -12.37 22.03 -21.93
C ARG A 50 -13.58 22.91 -21.66
N SER A 51 -13.50 24.18 -22.05
CA SER A 51 -14.57 25.16 -21.95
C SER A 51 -14.87 25.76 -23.32
N VAL A 52 -16.15 26.11 -23.51
CA VAL A 52 -16.66 26.79 -24.68
C VAL A 52 -17.13 28.17 -24.26
N ASP A 53 -16.72 29.20 -24.99
CA ASP A 53 -17.15 30.57 -24.74
C ASP A 53 -18.51 30.88 -25.40
N ARG A 54 -19.08 32.06 -25.13
CA ARG A 54 -20.38 32.44 -25.74
C ARG A 54 -20.30 32.79 -27.22
N ALA A 55 -19.10 32.96 -27.77
CA ALA A 55 -18.86 33.11 -29.21
C ALA A 55 -18.69 31.75 -29.93
N GLY A 56 -18.71 30.63 -29.19
CA GLY A 56 -18.54 29.28 -29.72
C GLY A 56 -17.08 28.83 -29.86
N ASN A 57 -16.11 29.58 -29.31
CA ASN A 57 -14.71 29.18 -29.28
C ASN A 57 -14.49 28.10 -28.22
N VAL A 58 -13.82 27.02 -28.60
CA VAL A 58 -13.47 25.91 -27.71
C VAL A 58 -11.99 26.03 -27.32
N GLU A 59 -11.68 25.99 -26.02
CA GLU A 59 -10.29 26.01 -25.58
C GLU A 59 -9.55 24.70 -25.94
N THR A 60 -8.21 24.74 -25.92
CA THR A 60 -7.40 23.52 -26.01
C THR A 60 -7.70 22.59 -24.84
N THR A 61 -8.03 21.33 -25.14
CA THR A 61 -8.26 20.29 -24.13
C THR A 61 -7.07 20.16 -23.18
N ARG A 62 -7.36 20.24 -21.88
CA ARG A 62 -6.40 19.94 -20.80
C ARG A 62 -6.66 18.56 -20.22
N SER A 63 -5.66 18.02 -19.54
CA SER A 63 -5.74 16.69 -18.93
C SER A 63 -5.12 16.67 -17.52
N GLN A 64 -5.69 15.85 -16.64
CA GLN A 64 -5.13 15.56 -15.32
C GLN A 64 -5.34 14.08 -14.98
N PRO A 65 -4.28 13.29 -14.79
CA PRO A 65 -4.40 11.91 -14.33
C PRO A 65 -4.67 11.84 -12.82
N PHE A 66 -5.48 10.84 -12.44
CA PHE A 66 -5.74 10.43 -11.07
C PHE A 66 -5.56 8.93 -10.98
N MET A 67 -4.89 8.45 -9.92
CA MET A 67 -4.69 7.03 -9.65
C MET A 67 -5.42 6.66 -8.37
N ILE A 68 -6.21 5.60 -8.42
CA ILE A 68 -6.90 5.04 -7.25
C ILE A 68 -6.47 3.60 -7.08
N ASP A 69 -5.99 3.28 -5.88
CA ASP A 69 -5.66 1.91 -5.50
C ASP A 69 -6.74 1.29 -4.60
N LEU A 70 -7.51 0.41 -5.24
CA LEU A 70 -8.49 -0.59 -4.80
C LEU A 70 -7.95 -1.83 -4.08
N SER A 71 -6.69 -2.17 -4.29
CA SER A 71 -6.16 -3.48 -3.98
C SER A 71 -5.30 -3.48 -2.72
N ASP A 72 -5.42 -4.53 -1.91
CA ASP A 72 -4.48 -4.71 -0.81
C ASP A 72 -3.20 -5.37 -1.33
N PRO A 73 -2.02 -5.02 -0.79
CA PRO A 73 -0.77 -5.67 -1.16
C PRO A 73 -0.80 -7.15 -0.77
N THR A 74 -0.02 -7.96 -1.46
CA THR A 74 0.25 -9.34 -1.05
C THR A 74 1.51 -9.41 -0.20
N VAL A 75 1.54 -10.33 0.77
CA VAL A 75 2.71 -10.59 1.61
C VAL A 75 2.82 -12.07 1.95
N GLN A 76 4.03 -12.60 1.87
CA GLN A 76 4.42 -13.92 2.36
C GLN A 76 5.62 -13.77 3.29
N LEU A 77 5.66 -14.60 4.33
CA LEU A 77 6.69 -14.56 5.36
C LEU A 77 7.15 -15.99 5.70
N THR A 78 8.45 -16.19 5.78
CA THR A 78 9.07 -17.43 6.22
C THR A 78 10.17 -17.15 7.25
N ALA A 79 10.49 -18.15 8.06
CA ALA A 79 11.54 -18.07 9.06
C ALA A 79 12.43 -19.32 8.98
N ASP A 80 13.74 -19.12 9.00
CA ASP A 80 14.74 -20.18 8.97
C ASP A 80 15.87 -19.92 9.98
N PRO A 81 16.10 -20.80 10.97
CA PRO A 81 15.33 -22.01 11.22
C PRO A 81 13.93 -21.72 11.79
N SER A 82 12.96 -22.55 11.45
CA SER A 82 11.62 -22.54 12.08
C SER A 82 11.59 -23.26 13.42
N THR A 83 12.70 -23.91 13.79
CA THR A 83 12.86 -24.61 15.08
C THR A 83 14.25 -24.36 15.67
N ILE A 84 14.32 -23.94 16.93
CA ILE A 84 15.55 -23.64 17.67
C ILE A 84 15.79 -24.67 18.78
N ARG A 85 16.57 -25.71 18.44
CA ARG A 85 16.89 -26.83 19.36
C ARG A 85 18.36 -27.19 19.33
N PRO A 86 18.89 -27.80 20.42
CA PRO A 86 18.22 -28.13 21.70
C PRO A 86 17.97 -26.90 22.59
N PRO A 87 17.13 -27.00 23.65
CA PRO A 87 16.84 -25.87 24.54
C PRO A 87 18.02 -25.58 25.50
N ASN A 88 19.12 -25.10 24.95
CA ASN A 88 20.40 -24.87 25.65
C ASN A 88 20.59 -23.43 26.17
N GLY A 89 19.62 -22.54 25.95
CA GLY A 89 19.68 -21.13 26.32
C GLY A 89 20.54 -20.27 25.39
N ASN A 90 21.03 -20.82 24.28
CA ASN A 90 21.85 -20.04 23.35
C ASN A 90 20.98 -19.09 22.50
N ILE A 91 21.55 -17.94 22.18
CA ILE A 91 21.01 -17.06 21.16
C ILE A 91 21.23 -17.69 19.79
N THR A 92 20.16 -17.77 19.01
CA THR A 92 20.12 -18.29 17.65
C THR A 92 19.66 -17.21 16.70
N ASN A 93 20.31 -17.11 15.55
CA ASN A 93 19.90 -16.21 14.49
C ASN A 93 18.78 -16.89 13.69
N VAL A 94 17.61 -16.25 13.66
CA VAL A 94 16.52 -16.60 12.75
C VAL A 94 16.55 -15.62 11.60
N THR A 95 16.65 -16.16 10.39
CA THR A 95 16.49 -15.43 9.14
C THR A 95 15.01 -15.35 8.82
N VAL A 96 14.44 -14.14 8.86
CA VAL A 96 13.05 -13.88 8.47
C VAL A 96 13.06 -13.38 7.04
N SER A 97 12.51 -14.15 6.11
CA SER A 97 12.44 -13.78 4.69
C SER A 97 11.01 -13.44 4.33
N GLY A 98 10.83 -12.41 3.51
CA GLY A 98 9.51 -12.05 3.03
C GLY A 98 9.50 -11.64 1.57
N THR A 99 8.35 -11.83 0.96
CA THR A 99 8.04 -11.35 -0.39
C THR A 99 6.74 -10.59 -0.35
N GLY A 100 6.62 -9.57 -1.20
CA GLY A 100 5.41 -8.79 -1.32
C GLY A 100 5.25 -8.22 -2.71
N ALA A 101 4.01 -7.94 -3.07
CA ALA A 101 3.68 -7.32 -4.34
C ALA A 101 2.41 -6.46 -4.22
N ASP A 102 2.43 -5.33 -4.92
CA ASP A 102 1.28 -4.48 -5.19
C ASP A 102 1.39 -3.93 -6.61
N ALA A 103 0.34 -4.08 -7.41
CA ALA A 103 0.43 -3.82 -8.84
C ALA A 103 0.13 -2.37 -9.23
N ILE A 104 -0.56 -1.62 -8.38
CA ILE A 104 -1.13 -0.31 -8.73
C ILE A 104 -0.31 0.81 -8.09
N SER A 105 -0.32 0.92 -6.77
CA SER A 105 0.44 1.96 -6.06
C SER A 105 1.88 1.56 -5.75
N GLY A 106 2.15 0.25 -5.72
CA GLY A 106 3.43 -0.32 -5.34
C GLY A 106 3.64 -0.33 -3.82
N LEU A 107 4.74 -0.94 -3.39
CA LEU A 107 5.04 -1.13 -1.99
C LEU A 107 5.66 0.13 -1.36
N ALA A 108 5.32 0.42 -0.10
CA ALA A 108 5.89 1.53 0.67
C ALA A 108 6.79 1.04 1.81
N GLN A 109 6.31 0.10 2.63
CA GLN A 109 7.10 -0.40 3.77
C GLN A 109 6.63 -1.77 4.26
N VAL A 110 7.46 -2.41 5.09
CA VAL A 110 7.08 -3.52 5.96
C VAL A 110 7.50 -3.22 7.40
N SER A 111 6.59 -3.50 8.34
CA SER A 111 6.81 -3.35 9.79
C SER A 111 6.48 -4.67 10.49
N TYR A 112 6.93 -4.83 11.74
CA TYR A 112 6.83 -6.10 12.45
C TYR A 112 6.32 -5.93 13.87
N VAL A 113 5.50 -6.87 14.31
CA VAL A 113 5.25 -7.15 15.72
C VAL A 113 5.86 -8.52 16.03
N VAL A 114 6.77 -8.56 17.00
CA VAL A 114 7.39 -9.80 17.46
C VAL A 114 6.91 -10.07 18.88
N SER A 115 6.32 -11.25 19.08
CA SER A 115 5.87 -11.71 20.39
C SER A 115 6.66 -12.95 20.79
N ASP A 116 7.21 -12.91 21.98
CA ASP A 116 7.76 -14.06 22.67
C ASP A 116 6.73 -14.56 23.69
N GLU A 117 6.53 -15.88 23.77
CA GLU A 117 5.64 -16.51 24.73
C GLU A 117 5.94 -16.12 26.19
N TYR A 118 7.22 -15.89 26.51
CA TYR A 118 7.64 -15.47 27.85
C TYR A 118 7.74 -13.94 28.02
N GLY A 119 7.30 -13.17 27.03
CA GLY A 119 7.25 -11.72 27.07
C GLY A 119 8.61 -11.03 26.99
N ALA A 120 9.67 -11.70 26.53
CA ALA A 120 10.94 -11.03 26.29
C ALA A 120 10.78 -9.97 25.19
N PRO A 121 11.33 -8.76 25.37
CA PRO A 121 11.24 -7.72 24.37
C PRO A 121 12.08 -8.11 23.15
N LEU A 122 11.40 -8.27 22.01
CA LEU A 122 12.01 -8.55 20.71
C LEU A 122 11.46 -7.59 19.67
N SER A 123 12.29 -7.19 18.72
CA SER A 123 11.90 -6.26 17.67
C SER A 123 12.67 -6.51 16.39
N ILE A 124 11.98 -6.38 15.26
CA ILE A 124 12.57 -6.21 13.95
C ILE A 124 12.25 -4.78 13.50
N GLY A 125 13.23 -4.10 12.90
CA GLY A 125 13.05 -2.73 12.41
C GLY A 125 12.03 -2.65 11.27
N THR A 126 11.48 -1.46 11.06
CA THR A 126 10.70 -1.18 9.84
C THR A 126 11.64 -1.04 8.65
N ARG A 127 11.22 -1.58 7.50
CA ARG A 127 11.95 -1.48 6.24
C ARG A 127 11.13 -0.73 5.21
N SER A 128 11.75 0.23 4.53
CA SER A 128 11.19 0.85 3.33
C SER A 128 11.26 -0.11 2.14
N LEU A 129 10.17 -0.21 1.41
CA LEU A 129 10.05 -0.97 0.16
C LEU A 129 9.75 0.00 -0.98
N THR A 130 10.03 -0.42 -2.21
CA THR A 130 9.76 0.40 -3.40
C THR A 130 9.42 -0.49 -4.59
N GLY A 131 8.59 0.01 -5.50
CA GLY A 131 8.20 -0.69 -6.72
C GLY A 131 7.08 -1.71 -6.49
N ASN A 132 6.71 -2.41 -7.56
CA ASN A 132 5.51 -3.26 -7.57
C ASN A 132 5.72 -4.62 -6.89
N SER A 133 6.97 -5.02 -6.66
CA SER A 133 7.30 -6.24 -5.93
C SER A 133 8.66 -6.10 -5.25
N ALA A 134 8.80 -6.75 -4.11
CA ALA A 134 10.04 -6.76 -3.35
C ALA A 134 10.23 -8.08 -2.62
N ASN A 135 11.50 -8.49 -2.50
CA ASN A 135 11.94 -9.53 -1.58
C ASN A 135 12.82 -8.87 -0.53
N TRP A 136 12.72 -9.32 0.72
CA TRP A 136 13.54 -8.81 1.80
C TRP A 136 13.92 -9.92 2.77
N VAL A 137 14.98 -9.65 3.53
CA VAL A 137 15.51 -10.53 4.57
C VAL A 137 15.84 -9.69 5.80
N GLU A 138 15.44 -10.18 6.96
CA GLU A 138 15.75 -9.65 8.28
C GLU A 138 16.38 -10.72 9.16
N THR A 139 17.05 -10.29 10.22
CA THR A 139 17.58 -11.18 11.25
C THR A 139 16.90 -10.88 12.58
N LEU A 140 16.39 -11.94 13.20
CA LEU A 140 15.85 -11.90 14.56
C LEU A 140 16.73 -12.78 15.46
N LEU A 141 17.17 -12.23 16.59
CA LEU A 141 17.89 -12.98 17.60
C LEU A 141 16.89 -13.55 18.59
N VAL A 142 16.83 -14.88 18.70
CA VAL A 142 15.93 -15.61 19.60
C VAL A 142 16.73 -16.51 20.53
N GLU A 143 16.22 -16.77 21.73
CA GLU A 143 16.91 -17.60 22.72
C GLU A 143 16.29 -18.99 22.80
N ALA A 144 17.08 -20.03 22.58
CA ALA A 144 16.65 -21.42 22.66
C ALA A 144 16.56 -21.90 24.13
N ARG A 145 15.75 -21.25 24.99
CA ARG A 145 15.51 -21.70 26.39
C ARG A 145 14.10 -22.22 26.60
N ARG A 146 13.93 -23.05 27.64
CA ARG A 146 12.64 -23.41 28.24
C ARG A 146 12.55 -22.82 29.65
N ASN A 147 11.34 -22.49 30.09
CA ASN A 147 11.10 -22.04 31.45
C ASN A 147 10.44 -23.15 32.27
N GLY A 148 11.13 -23.63 33.32
CA GLY A 148 10.59 -24.64 34.25
C GLY A 148 10.15 -25.93 33.56
N ASP A 149 8.92 -26.38 33.87
CA ASP A 149 8.30 -27.60 33.35
C ASP A 149 7.61 -27.43 31.99
N ASP A 150 7.92 -26.37 31.23
CA ASP A 150 7.41 -26.18 29.88
C ASP A 150 7.70 -27.43 29.01
N LEU A 151 6.61 -28.07 28.57
CA LEU A 151 6.59 -29.21 27.67
C LEU A 151 6.39 -28.79 26.21
N ASP A 152 5.75 -27.65 25.94
CA ASP A 152 5.27 -27.17 24.65
C ASP A 152 6.30 -26.39 23.79
N ARG A 153 7.44 -25.97 24.36
CA ARG A 153 8.52 -25.15 23.76
C ARG A 153 8.18 -23.67 23.78
N ARG A 154 9.21 -22.84 23.97
CA ARG A 154 9.15 -21.40 23.77
C ARG A 154 8.78 -21.04 22.33
N VAL A 155 7.65 -20.38 22.14
CA VAL A 155 7.16 -19.93 20.83
C VAL A 155 7.48 -18.45 20.58
N TYR A 156 8.02 -18.16 19.40
CA TYR A 156 8.15 -16.81 18.86
C TYR A 156 7.18 -16.62 17.71
N THR A 157 6.33 -15.60 17.79
CA THR A 157 5.41 -15.22 16.73
C THR A 157 5.87 -13.91 16.09
N ILE A 158 6.09 -13.92 14.78
CA ILE A 158 6.46 -12.76 13.99
C ILE A 158 5.29 -12.43 13.07
N VAL A 159 4.70 -11.25 13.25
CA VAL A 159 3.66 -10.72 12.37
C VAL A 159 4.28 -9.58 11.55
N ALA A 160 4.37 -9.76 10.24
CA ALA A 160 4.75 -8.69 9.32
C ALA A 160 3.50 -7.99 8.80
N THR A 161 3.49 -6.66 8.82
CA THR A 161 2.49 -5.81 8.17
C THR A 161 3.16 -5.07 7.02
N ILE A 162 2.80 -5.41 5.79
CA ILE A 162 3.21 -4.67 4.60
C ILE A 162 2.22 -3.52 4.38
N THR A 163 2.73 -2.38 3.92
CA THR A 163 1.94 -1.21 3.54
C THR A 163 2.31 -0.78 2.12
N ASP A 164 1.31 -0.54 1.29
CA ASP A 164 1.50 0.01 -0.07
C ASP A 164 1.59 1.55 -0.07
N VAL A 165 1.81 2.16 -1.23
CA VAL A 165 1.90 3.63 -1.36
C VAL A 165 0.53 4.31 -1.20
N ALA A 166 -0.56 3.60 -1.44
CA ALA A 166 -1.92 4.07 -1.18
C ALA A 166 -2.37 3.93 0.29
N GLY A 167 -1.52 3.40 1.17
CA GLY A 167 -1.77 3.20 2.59
C GLY A 167 -2.59 1.96 2.94
N ARG A 168 -2.81 1.03 2.00
CA ARG A 168 -3.40 -0.29 2.29
C ARG A 168 -2.41 -1.18 2.97
N THR A 169 -2.91 -2.16 3.71
CA THR A 169 -2.08 -3.04 4.50
C THR A 169 -2.52 -4.49 4.40
N SER A 170 -1.54 -5.39 4.39
CA SER A 170 -1.75 -6.82 4.57
C SER A 170 -0.79 -7.39 5.59
N THR A 171 -1.19 -8.47 6.24
CA THR A 171 -0.38 -9.12 7.28
C THR A 171 -0.05 -10.55 6.94
N SER A 172 1.17 -10.98 7.26
CA SER A 172 1.57 -12.40 7.24
C SER A 172 2.23 -12.76 8.57
N THR A 173 2.03 -13.99 9.02
CA THR A 173 2.51 -14.47 10.32
C THR A 173 3.38 -15.71 10.13
N VAL A 174 4.51 -15.77 10.84
CA VAL A 174 5.34 -16.97 10.94
C VAL A 174 5.72 -17.22 12.40
N THR A 175 5.87 -18.50 12.75
CA THR A 175 6.25 -18.93 14.10
C THR A 175 7.58 -19.66 14.09
N VAL A 176 8.38 -19.46 15.14
CA VAL A 176 9.59 -20.23 15.45
C VAL A 176 9.42 -20.89 16.82
N THR A 177 9.82 -22.16 16.95
CA THR A 177 9.58 -22.99 18.17
C THR A 177 10.82 -23.73 18.66
#